data_AF-A0A7K5FMP6-F1
#
_entry.id   AF-A0A7K5FMP6-F1
#
_cell.length_a   1.000
_cell.length_b   1.000
_cell.length_c   1.000
_cell.angle_alpha   90.00
_cell.angle_beta   90.00
_cell.angle_gamma   90.00
#
_symmetry.space_group_name_H-M   'P 1'
#
loop_
_entity.id
_entity.type
_entity.pdbx_description
1 polymer ?
#
loop_
_entity_poly.entity_id
_entity_poly.type
_entity_poly.pdbx_seq_one_letter_code
_entity_poly.pdbx_strand_id
1 'polypeptide(L)' 'ALWCLPDYMHAVVSKDYLQSQGYSAQMVTLNDNHCRPTITSSEVIFNIPYNGCGTIREV' A
#
# COMPACT_ATOMS: atom_id res chain seq x y z
N ALA A 1 -0.54 6.43 -6.74
CA ALA A 1 -0.09 7.71 -6.16
C ALA A 1 0.47 7.45 -4.77
N LEU A 2 1.42 8.28 -4.33
CA LEU A 2 2.01 8.20 -2.99
C LEU A 2 2.01 9.60 -2.38
N TRP A 3 1.53 9.72 -1.15
CA TRP A 3 1.58 10.96 -0.38
C TRP A 3 2.26 10.73 0.96
N CYS A 4 3.16 11.64 1.34
CA CYS A 4 3.82 11.62 2.64
C CYS A 4 3.08 12.57 3.57
N LEU A 5 2.31 12.01 4.51
CA LEU A 5 1.65 12.76 5.57
C LEU A 5 2.57 12.78 6.81
N PRO A 6 2.28 13.59 7.84
CA PRO A 6 3.18 13.74 8.99
C PRO A 6 3.49 12.43 9.73
N ASP A 7 2.50 11.53 9.85
CA ASP A 7 2.62 10.31 10.67
C ASP A 7 2.72 9.01 9.85
N TYR A 8 2.33 9.05 8.57
CA TYR A 8 2.29 7.89 7.69
C TYR A 8 2.36 8.26 6.22
N MET A 9 2.67 7.29 5.36
CA MET A 9 2.53 7.41 3.92
C MET A 9 1.20 6.84 3.46
N HIS A 10 0.48 7.58 2.62
CA HIS A 10 -0.73 7.11 1.96
C HIS A 10 -0.38 6.63 0.55
N ALA A 11 -0.45 5.32 0.33
CA ALA A 11 -0.13 4.71 -0.96
C ALA A 11 -1.41 4.17 -1.61
N VAL A 12 -1.67 4.59 -2.86
CA VAL A 12 -2.85 4.19 -3.63
C VAL A 12 -2.41 3.58 -4.94
N VAL A 13 -2.88 2.37 -5.22
CA VAL A 13 -2.59 1.61 -6.43
C VAL A 13 -3.90 1.30 -7.15
N SER A 14 -3.97 1.60 -8.45
CA SER A 14 -5.14 1.27 -9.27
C SER A 14 -5.26 -0.24 -9.48
N LYS A 15 -6.48 -0.78 -9.36
CA LYS A 15 -6.79 -2.16 -9.68
C LYS A 15 -6.59 -2.47 -11.16
N ASP A 16 -6.97 -1.56 -12.04
CA ASP A 16 -6.80 -1.73 -13.48
C ASP A 16 -5.31 -1.85 -13.83
N TYR A 17 -4.48 -1.04 -13.16
CA TYR A 17 -3.03 -1.16 -13.28
C TYR A 17 -2.54 -2.54 -12.83
N LEU A 18 -2.95 -3.01 -11.64
CA LEU A 18 -2.56 -4.33 -11.14
C LEU A 18 -2.99 -5.45 -12.08
N GLN A 19 -4.23 -5.41 -12.59
CA GLN A 19 -4.75 -6.38 -13.55
C GLN A 19 -3.98 -6.36 -14.87
N SER A 20 -3.61 -5.18 -15.38
CA SER A 20 -2.79 -5.05 -16.59
C SER A 20 -1.41 -5.72 -16.46
N GLN A 21 -0.91 -5.82 -15.23
CA GLN A 21 0.36 -6.47 -14.88
C GLN A 21 0.18 -7.95 -14.50
N GLY A 22 -1.04 -8.48 -14.54
CA GLY A 22 -1.35 -9.88 -14.17
C GLY A 22 -1.47 -10.13 -12.66
N TYR A 23 -1.56 -9.08 -11.83
CA TYR A 23 -1.67 -9.20 -10.39
C TYR A 23 -3.13 -9.05 -9.91
N SER A 24 -3.50 -9.86 -8.92
CA SER A 24 -4.75 -9.66 -8.18
C SER A 24 -4.56 -8.59 -7.11
N ALA A 25 -5.51 -7.66 -7.03
CA ALA A 25 -5.60 -6.66 -5.98
C ALA A 25 -5.61 -7.26 -4.56
N GLN A 26 -6.08 -8.50 -4.40
CA GLN A 26 -6.13 -9.19 -3.10
C GLN A 26 -4.78 -9.77 -2.68
N MET A 27 -3.84 -9.94 -3.61
CA MET A 27 -2.52 -10.50 -3.36
C MET A 27 -1.46 -9.44 -3.10
N VAL A 28 -1.82 -8.16 -3.17
CA VAL A 28 -0.91 -7.05 -2.87
C VAL A 28 -0.80 -6.89 -1.35
N THR A 29 0.40 -7.09 -0.82
CA THR A 29 0.72 -6.96 0.61
C THR A 29 1.95 -6.08 0.82
N LEU A 30 2.11 -5.58 2.04
CA LEU A 30 3.37 -4.97 2.50
C LEU A 30 4.29 -6.05 3.10
N ASN A 31 5.51 -5.66 3.48
CA ASN A 31 6.47 -6.53 4.14
C ASN A 31 5.91 -7.13 5.45
N ASP A 32 5.08 -6.37 6.16
CA ASP A 32 4.33 -6.85 7.31
C ASP A 32 2.89 -7.19 6.90
N ASN A 33 2.54 -8.48 6.99
CA ASN A 33 1.21 -8.99 6.64
C ASN A 33 0.10 -8.51 7.60
N HIS A 34 0.44 -7.95 8.77
CA HIS A 34 -0.56 -7.31 9.64
C HIS A 34 -1.04 -5.98 9.07
N CYS A 35 -0.25 -5.34 8.20
CA CYS A 35 -0.61 -4.10 7.55
C CYS A 35 -1.45 -4.35 6.31
N ARG A 36 -2.76 -4.48 6.54
CA ARG A 36 -3.74 -4.79 5.50
C ARG A 36 -4.14 -3.56 4.70
N PRO A 37 -4.32 -3.70 3.37
CA PRO A 37 -4.88 -2.63 2.57
C PRO A 37 -6.38 -2.46 2.80
N THR A 38 -6.86 -1.26 2.52
CA THR A 38 -8.27 -0.99 2.23
C THR A 38 -8.49 -1.17 0.72
N ILE A 39 -9.37 -2.09 0.34
CA ILE A 39 -9.66 -2.39 -1.06
C ILE A 39 -11.01 -1.77 -1.43
N THR A 40 -11.02 -0.88 -2.42
CA THR A 40 -12.24 -0.27 -2.98
C THR A 40 -12.62 -0.93 -4.31
N SER A 41 -13.63 -0.40 -5.02
CA SER A 41 -14.01 -0.91 -6.35
C SER A 41 -12.88 -0.77 -7.36
N SER A 42 -12.09 0.31 -7.31
CA SER A 42 -11.07 0.66 -8.30
C SER A 42 -9.64 0.70 -7.75
N GLU A 43 -9.44 0.69 -6.43
CA GLU A 43 -8.13 0.97 -5.84
C GLU A 43 -7.78 0.01 -4.69
N VAL A 44 -6.48 -0.10 -4.44
CA VAL A 44 -5.87 -0.73 -3.27
C VAL A 44 -5.11 0.36 -2.52
N ILE A 45 -5.48 0.58 -1.26
CA ILE A 45 -5.03 1.71 -0.46
C ILE A 45 -4.29 1.21 0.78
N PHE A 46 -3.11 1.74 1.03
CA PHE A 46 -2.33 1.48 2.24
C PHE A 46 -2.06 2.78 3.01
N ASN A 47 -2.27 2.73 4.32
CA ASN A 47 -1.77 3.75 5.24
C ASN A 47 -0.57 3.16 5.99
N ILE A 48 0.62 3.60 5.63
CA ILE A 48 1.90 2.99 6.03
C ILE A 48 2.57 3.86 7.10
N PRO A 49 2.46 3.55 8.39
CA PRO A 49 3.16 4.28 9.44
C PRO A 49 4.68 4.22 9.25
N TYR A 50 5.38 5.33 9.47
CA TYR A 50 6.84 5.41 9.33
C TYR A 50 7.62 4.54 10.33
N ASN A 51 6.99 4.17 11.44
CA ASN A 51 7.58 3.35 12.50
C ASN A 51 6.98 1.93 12.54
N GLY A 52 6.37 1.47 11.44
CA GLY A 52 5.68 0.18 11.39
C GLY A 52 5.64 -0.44 10.00
N CYS A 53 4.89 -1.52 9.83
CA CYS A 53 4.69 -2.21 8.55
C CYS A 53 5.95 -2.70 7.83
N GLY A 54 7.03 -2.96 8.60
CA GLY A 54 8.32 -3.34 8.04
C GLY A 54 9.02 -2.20 7.26
N THR A 55 8.67 -0.94 7.53
CA THR A 55 9.41 0.21 7.01
C THR A 55 10.80 0.29 7.62
N ILE A 56 11.78 0.73 6.81
CA ILE A 56 13.16 0.94 7.22
C ILE A 56 13.47 2.43 7.06
N ARG A 57 14.09 3.02 8.07
CA ARG A 57 14.56 4.41 8.03
C ARG A 57 16.05 4.42 7.73
N GLU A 58 16.41 5.06 6.63
CA GLU A 58 17.81 5.31 6.26
C GLU A 58 18.18 6.76 6.58
N VAL A 59 19.47 6.97 6.86
CA VAL A 59 20.08 8.25 7.28
C VAL A 59 21.24 8.60 6.37
#